data_AF-A0A0X3V7N4-F1
#
_entry.id   AF-A0A0X3V7N4-F1
#
_cell.length_a   1.000
_cell.length_b   1.000
_cell.length_c   1.000
_cell.angle_alpha   90.00
_cell.angle_beta   90.00
_cell.angle_gamma   90.00
#
_symmetry.space_group_name_H-M   'P 1'
#
loop_
_entity.id
_entity.type
_entity.pdbx_description
1 polymer ?
#
loop_
_entity_poly.entity_id
_entity_poly.type
_entity_poly.pdbx_seq_one_letter_code
_entity_poly.pdbx_strand_id
1 'polypeptide(L)'
;MVGVAVSASVALVACGPEKPKEYTGADPSQASAAEAARFAPLVRFAKKESLMPMDATRFIERSVLRFDHEGFCRDEEPVADPVDPLLLGLRTKEPYRHRRLELGKPSSKPMSCPGHGEKELPTTEVGAGFYLDPPTEVHKGEGTGAPVYWEHHKHKTDPTRTAYVYWFFYAYNNMPAVNKHEGDWERVAVQLRDGKPEAVTFAKHGKSQCSVKWPDLDPRGGHPTVYSARGSHASYPTAGYHRVDVALDRTSKDGVEWQTWNNIRPVDREPWWGYGGWWGPQLHVKGFNGPMGPYPQRQLPGVFTDEPCGGADKPPADPSGEQPAPKTKEGAIQRYEQYLHALGREDIDTVCEVAGPAAKKAQDQGFGPCTSTYAVVFQMISPAQKKALQTATVDPQRVVVRSPESIEMPVEAVRSSATFSESDLGSYTLEYIKDKWYITD
;
A
#
# COMPACT_ATOMS: atom_id res chain seq x y z
N MET A 1 9.90 11.18 -63.55
CA MET A 1 9.68 11.48 -62.13
C MET A 1 8.22 11.19 -61.82
N VAL A 2 7.95 10.09 -61.11
CA VAL A 2 6.61 9.72 -60.66
C VAL A 2 6.57 10.04 -59.17
N GLY A 3 5.82 11.09 -58.79
CA GLY A 3 5.62 11.48 -57.40
C GLY A 3 4.39 10.79 -56.84
N VAL A 4 4.59 9.86 -55.92
CA VAL A 4 3.53 9.20 -55.15
C VAL A 4 3.12 10.13 -54.01
N ALA A 5 1.89 10.62 -54.02
CA ALA A 5 1.31 11.35 -52.90
C ALA A 5 0.75 10.34 -51.88
N VAL A 6 1.43 10.20 -50.74
CA VAL A 6 0.93 9.42 -49.59
C VAL A 6 -0.05 10.29 -48.82
N SER A 7 -1.33 9.91 -48.83
CA SER A 7 -2.36 10.54 -48.02
C SER A 7 -2.29 9.96 -46.60
N ALA A 8 -1.86 10.76 -45.62
CA ALA A 8 -1.88 10.40 -44.22
C ALA A 8 -3.22 10.81 -43.61
N SER A 9 -4.16 9.85 -43.51
CA SER A 9 -5.36 10.01 -42.71
C SER A 9 -5.01 9.91 -41.23
N VAL A 10 -4.87 11.05 -40.55
CA VAL A 10 -4.78 11.11 -39.09
C VAL A 10 -6.18 10.87 -38.53
N ALA A 11 -6.42 9.68 -37.99
CA ALA A 11 -7.58 9.42 -37.15
C ALA A 11 -7.41 10.19 -35.83
N LEU A 12 -8.05 11.36 -35.74
CA LEU A 12 -8.23 12.09 -34.48
C LEU A 12 -9.14 11.25 -33.57
N VAL A 13 -8.52 10.52 -32.64
CA VAL A 13 -9.23 10.00 -31.46
C VAL A 13 -9.58 11.22 -30.61
N ALA A 14 -10.82 11.68 -30.71
CA ALA A 14 -11.34 12.75 -29.88
C ALA A 14 -11.43 12.24 -28.43
N CYS A 15 -10.42 12.57 -27.62
CA CYS A 15 -10.58 12.58 -26.17
C CYS A 15 -11.59 13.68 -25.83
N GLY A 16 -12.80 13.29 -25.41
CA GLY A 16 -13.73 14.23 -24.78
C GLY A 16 -13.07 14.91 -23.58
N PRO A 17 -13.46 16.14 -23.22
CA PRO A 17 -12.86 16.85 -22.11
C PRO A 17 -13.03 16.03 -20.82
N GLU A 18 -11.93 15.81 -20.09
CA GLU A 18 -12.00 15.26 -18.74
C GLU A 18 -12.91 16.16 -17.90
N LYS A 19 -13.93 15.58 -17.24
CA LYS A 19 -14.75 16.32 -16.29
C LYS A 19 -13.82 16.93 -15.23
N PRO A 20 -13.97 18.23 -14.88
CA PRO A 20 -13.18 18.84 -13.83
C PRO A 20 -13.34 18.05 -12.53
N LYS A 21 -12.23 17.62 -11.93
CA LYS A 21 -12.26 16.97 -10.61
C LYS A 21 -12.72 18.00 -9.57
N GLU A 22 -13.77 17.68 -8.82
CA GLU A 22 -14.18 18.48 -7.67
C GLU A 22 -13.26 18.21 -6.49
N TYR A 23 -12.83 19.30 -5.85
CA TYR A 23 -12.03 19.28 -4.64
C TYR A 23 -12.75 20.05 -3.54
N THR A 24 -12.76 19.48 -2.34
CA THR A 24 -13.35 20.09 -1.16
C THR A 24 -12.38 20.07 0.02
N GLY A 25 -12.49 21.06 0.89
CA GLY A 25 -11.77 21.14 2.17
C GLY A 25 -12.72 20.98 3.35
N ALA A 26 -12.16 20.65 4.51
CA ALA A 26 -12.92 20.44 5.73
C ALA A 26 -13.67 21.70 6.22
N ASP A 27 -14.88 21.52 6.75
CA ASP A 27 -15.71 22.50 7.44
C ASP A 27 -16.19 21.94 8.80
N PRO A 28 -15.36 22.05 9.84
CA PRO A 28 -15.68 21.52 11.17
C PRO A 28 -16.88 22.19 11.86
N SER A 29 -17.26 23.39 11.43
CA SER A 29 -18.30 24.21 12.09
C SER A 29 -19.71 23.61 12.04
N GLN A 30 -19.94 22.64 11.16
CA GLN A 30 -21.22 21.97 10.94
C GLN A 30 -21.18 20.49 11.29
N ALA A 31 -20.10 20.03 11.91
CA ALA A 31 -19.93 18.62 12.16
C ALA A 31 -20.58 18.14 13.47
N SER A 32 -21.30 17.03 13.41
CA SER A 32 -21.82 16.33 14.58
C SER A 32 -21.01 15.07 14.85
N ALA A 33 -20.38 15.00 16.03
CA ALA A 33 -19.65 13.80 16.45
C ALA A 33 -20.58 12.58 16.56
N ALA A 34 -21.84 12.78 16.92
CA ALA A 34 -22.83 11.71 17.00
C ALA A 34 -23.19 11.17 15.61
N GLU A 35 -23.29 12.03 14.60
CA GLU A 35 -23.52 11.60 13.21
C GLU A 35 -22.28 10.93 12.62
N ALA A 36 -21.08 11.49 12.89
CA ALA A 36 -19.83 10.85 12.50
C ALA A 36 -19.74 9.42 13.06
N ALA A 37 -20.05 9.22 14.34
CA ALA A 37 -20.08 7.88 14.92
C ALA A 37 -21.17 6.99 14.30
N ARG A 38 -22.38 7.54 14.05
CA ARG A 38 -23.51 6.81 13.47
C ARG A 38 -23.21 6.28 12.06
N PHE A 39 -22.45 7.01 11.26
CA PHE A 39 -22.14 6.65 9.88
C PHE A 39 -20.74 6.05 9.69
N ALA A 40 -19.96 5.94 10.77
CA ALA A 40 -18.59 5.42 10.69
C ALA A 40 -18.58 3.99 10.10
N PRO A 41 -17.64 3.68 9.19
CA PRO A 41 -17.66 2.42 8.47
C PRO A 41 -17.25 1.24 9.36
N LEU A 42 -17.78 0.07 9.05
CA LEU A 42 -17.13 -1.17 9.44
C LEU A 42 -16.00 -1.46 8.45
N VAL A 43 -14.76 -1.47 8.90
CA VAL A 43 -13.63 -1.85 8.04
C VAL A 43 -13.37 -3.34 8.20
N ARG A 44 -13.30 -4.09 7.10
CA ARG A 44 -12.92 -5.49 7.08
C ARG A 44 -11.58 -5.64 6.38
N PHE A 45 -10.61 -6.19 7.09
CA PHE A 45 -9.28 -6.46 6.55
C PHE A 45 -9.29 -7.64 5.60
N ALA A 46 -8.32 -7.68 4.70
CA ALA A 46 -8.04 -8.87 3.93
C ALA A 46 -7.60 -10.02 4.84
N LYS A 47 -7.82 -11.25 4.39
CA LYS A 47 -7.39 -12.45 5.11
C LYS A 47 -5.86 -12.44 5.24
N LYS A 48 -5.34 -12.75 6.44
CA LYS A 48 -3.90 -12.72 6.79
C LYS A 48 -3.26 -11.33 6.71
N GLU A 49 -4.03 -10.26 6.84
CA GLU A 49 -3.43 -8.95 7.13
C GLU A 49 -2.65 -9.01 8.46
N SER A 50 -1.47 -8.41 8.46
CA SER A 50 -0.57 -8.31 9.62
C SER A 50 -0.15 -6.88 9.93
N LEU A 51 -0.35 -5.95 9.00
CA LEU A 51 -0.15 -4.50 9.15
C LEU A 51 -1.48 -3.91 9.57
N MET A 52 -1.64 -3.75 10.88
CA MET A 52 -2.90 -3.33 11.48
C MET A 52 -2.91 -1.80 11.65
N PRO A 53 -4.10 -1.16 11.84
CA PRO A 53 -4.16 0.28 12.03
C PRO A 53 -3.48 0.70 13.34
N MET A 54 -3.10 1.97 13.42
CA MET A 54 -2.33 2.54 14.54
C MET A 54 -2.83 3.95 14.90
N ASP A 55 -2.67 4.36 16.16
CA ASP A 55 -2.82 5.76 16.54
C ASP A 55 -1.68 6.61 15.94
N ALA A 56 -2.05 7.60 15.14
CA ALA A 56 -1.12 8.53 14.50
C ALA A 56 -0.26 9.30 15.52
N THR A 57 -0.80 9.60 16.71
CA THR A 57 -0.05 10.23 17.81
C THR A 57 1.04 9.29 18.33
N ARG A 58 0.73 7.99 18.48
CA ARG A 58 1.72 6.98 18.90
C ARG A 58 2.81 6.78 17.85
N PHE A 59 2.44 6.85 16.58
CA PHE A 59 3.42 6.80 15.49
C PHE A 59 4.41 7.98 15.57
N ILE A 60 3.90 9.20 15.79
CA ILE A 60 4.73 10.39 15.97
C ILE A 60 5.66 10.25 17.18
N GLU A 61 5.12 9.88 18.35
CA GLU A 61 5.91 9.74 19.59
C GLU A 61 7.04 8.71 19.47
N ARG A 62 6.89 7.74 18.55
CA ARG A 62 7.88 6.70 18.27
C ARG A 62 8.81 7.06 17.12
N SER A 63 8.56 8.14 16.41
CA SER A 63 9.36 8.58 15.27
C SER A 63 10.46 9.55 15.68
N VAL A 64 11.44 9.69 14.80
CA VAL A 64 12.41 10.77 14.78
C VAL A 64 11.97 11.80 13.73
N LEU A 65 11.92 13.09 14.06
CA LEU A 65 11.62 14.13 13.09
C LEU A 65 12.90 14.48 12.34
N ARG A 66 12.88 14.29 11.03
CA ARG A 66 14.00 14.60 10.13
C ARG A 66 13.59 15.58 9.05
N PHE A 67 14.58 16.06 8.31
CA PHE A 67 14.40 16.99 7.21
C PHE A 67 15.10 16.47 5.95
N ASP A 68 14.36 16.44 4.85
CA ASP A 68 14.87 16.06 3.52
C ASP A 68 15.00 17.33 2.66
N HIS A 69 16.16 17.50 2.03
CA HIS A 69 16.40 18.63 1.13
C HIS A 69 16.21 18.24 -0.32
N GLU A 70 15.81 19.21 -1.14
CA GLU A 70 15.75 19.04 -2.60
C GLU A 70 17.15 18.66 -3.13
N GLY A 71 17.31 17.45 -3.69
CA GLY A 71 18.58 16.96 -4.26
C GLY A 71 19.27 15.82 -3.52
N PHE A 72 18.55 15.00 -2.76
CA PHE A 72 19.05 13.81 -2.01
C PHE A 72 19.94 14.11 -0.80
N CYS A 73 20.05 15.38 -0.42
CA CYS A 73 20.76 15.78 0.79
C CYS A 73 19.86 15.62 2.01
N ARG A 74 20.30 14.82 2.99
CA ARG A 74 19.61 14.64 4.27
C ARG A 74 20.49 15.18 5.39
N ASP A 75 19.86 15.84 6.34
CA ASP A 75 20.56 16.19 7.57
C ASP A 75 20.80 14.92 8.39
N GLU A 76 22.06 14.73 8.81
CA GLU A 76 22.41 13.60 9.68
C GLU A 76 21.74 13.72 11.06
N GLU A 77 21.69 14.95 11.58
CA GLU A 77 21.09 15.24 12.88
C GLU A 77 19.58 15.40 12.75
N PRO A 78 18.80 14.78 13.65
CA PRO A 78 17.37 14.94 13.66
C PRO A 78 16.97 16.36 14.09
N VAL A 79 15.83 16.82 13.59
CA VAL A 79 15.18 18.06 14.05
C VAL A 79 14.68 17.85 15.50
N ALA A 80 14.13 16.67 15.79
CA ALA A 80 13.68 16.30 17.13
C ALA A 80 13.69 14.77 17.33
N ASP A 81 14.15 14.34 18.51
CA ASP A 81 14.12 12.96 18.99
C ASP A 81 14.08 12.95 20.54
N PRO A 82 12.97 12.53 21.19
CA PRO A 82 11.70 12.13 20.58
C PRO A 82 10.90 13.32 20.05
N VAL A 83 9.91 13.06 19.20
CA VAL A 83 9.02 14.08 18.64
C VAL A 83 7.85 14.33 19.57
N ASP A 84 7.58 15.61 19.89
CA ASP A 84 6.35 16.03 20.57
C ASP A 84 5.25 16.32 19.53
N PRO A 85 4.13 15.55 19.52
CA PRO A 85 3.02 15.78 18.61
C PRO A 85 2.42 17.20 18.69
N LEU A 86 2.44 17.84 19.86
CA LEU A 86 1.91 19.20 20.05
C LEU A 86 2.73 20.26 19.30
N LEU A 87 4.01 19.98 19.05
CA LEU A 87 4.93 20.86 18.34
C LEU A 87 4.93 20.66 16.82
N LEU A 88 4.16 19.69 16.31
CA LEU A 88 3.96 19.49 14.87
C LEU A 88 2.79 20.30 14.30
N GLY A 89 1.74 20.51 15.10
CA GLY A 89 0.48 21.08 14.65
C GLY A 89 0.38 22.60 14.75
N LEU A 90 -0.75 23.15 14.32
CA LEU A 90 -1.03 24.61 14.34
C LEU A 90 -1.41 25.15 15.73
N ARG A 91 -1.56 24.27 16.73
CA ARG A 91 -1.99 24.66 18.08
C ARG A 91 -0.86 25.25 18.93
N THR A 92 0.39 24.94 18.59
CA THR A 92 1.55 25.56 19.19
C THR A 92 1.86 26.91 18.54
N LYS A 93 2.42 27.84 19.32
CA LYS A 93 3.00 29.08 18.80
C LYS A 93 4.43 28.88 18.30
N GLU A 94 5.06 27.78 18.70
CA GLU A 94 6.46 27.46 18.44
C GLU A 94 6.56 26.06 17.82
N PRO A 95 6.11 25.89 16.56
CA PRO A 95 6.31 24.63 15.85
C PRO A 95 7.82 24.39 15.64
N TYR A 96 8.22 23.13 15.49
CA TYR A 96 9.59 22.83 15.07
C TYR A 96 9.91 23.55 13.75
N ARG A 97 11.15 24.01 13.64
CA ARG A 97 11.65 24.78 12.49
C ARG A 97 12.96 24.20 11.99
N HIS A 98 13.17 24.32 10.69
CA HIS A 98 14.43 23.94 10.08
C HIS A 98 14.78 24.88 8.93
N ARG A 99 16.08 25.12 8.71
CA ARG A 99 16.57 25.99 7.65
C ARG A 99 16.73 25.22 6.34
N ARG A 100 16.31 25.82 5.22
CA ARG A 100 16.57 25.25 3.88
C ARG A 100 18.05 25.37 3.50
N LEU A 101 18.50 24.47 2.65
CA LEU A 101 19.79 24.62 1.96
C LEU A 101 19.82 25.88 1.09
N GLU A 102 20.98 26.52 1.03
CA GLU A 102 21.28 27.62 0.13
C GLU A 102 22.56 27.29 -0.65
N LEU A 103 22.41 27.21 -1.98
CA LEU A 103 23.52 26.94 -2.89
C LEU A 103 24.64 27.97 -2.72
N GLY A 104 25.88 27.49 -2.54
CA GLY A 104 27.06 28.35 -2.37
C GLY A 104 27.42 28.68 -0.93
N LYS A 105 26.59 28.32 0.06
CA LYS A 105 27.00 28.34 1.47
C LYS A 105 27.86 27.10 1.79
N PRO A 106 28.96 27.23 2.54
CA PRO A 106 29.74 26.07 2.99
C PRO A 106 28.99 25.27 4.07
N SER A 107 29.02 23.95 3.96
CA SER A 107 28.55 23.03 5.02
C SER A 107 29.65 22.83 6.08
N SER A 108 29.25 22.61 7.32
CA SER A 108 30.15 22.27 8.44
C SER A 108 30.49 20.78 8.51
N LYS A 109 29.87 19.93 7.68
CA LYS A 109 30.11 18.47 7.62
C LYS A 109 30.72 18.05 6.28
N PRO A 110 31.55 16.99 6.24
CA PRO A 110 32.38 16.62 5.08
C PRO A 110 31.66 15.95 3.90
N MET A 111 30.33 16.03 3.78
CA MET A 111 29.59 15.56 2.59
C MET A 111 29.02 16.72 1.78
N SER A 112 28.92 16.51 0.47
CA SER A 112 28.71 17.49 -0.62
C SER A 112 27.38 18.28 -0.61
N CYS A 113 26.73 18.43 0.52
CA CYS A 113 25.52 19.24 0.66
C CYS A 113 25.90 20.72 0.86
N PRO A 114 25.22 21.67 0.18
CA PRO A 114 25.33 23.09 0.49
C PRO A 114 25.09 23.37 1.98
N GLY A 115 25.51 24.52 2.48
CA GLY A 115 25.15 24.99 3.82
C GLY A 115 23.70 25.48 3.88
N HIS A 116 23.16 25.64 5.09
CA HIS A 116 21.83 26.23 5.27
C HIS A 116 21.84 27.74 5.07
N GLY A 117 20.78 28.25 4.44
CA GLY A 117 20.49 29.68 4.36
C GLY A 117 19.80 30.21 5.63
N GLU A 118 19.24 31.42 5.53
CA GLU A 118 18.57 32.08 6.66
C GLU A 118 17.07 31.73 6.77
N LYS A 119 16.46 31.19 5.71
CA LYS A 119 15.02 30.89 5.69
C LYS A 119 14.70 29.65 6.52
N GLU A 120 13.99 29.85 7.63
CA GLU A 120 13.40 28.80 8.45
C GLU A 120 11.98 28.46 8.01
N LEU A 121 11.70 27.16 7.88
CA LEU A 121 10.38 26.63 7.59
C LEU A 121 9.83 25.90 8.82
N PRO A 122 8.55 26.13 9.20
CA PRO A 122 7.91 25.40 10.27
C PRO A 122 7.37 24.04 9.79
N THR A 123 7.19 23.10 10.71
CA THR A 123 6.52 21.79 10.45
C THR A 123 5.10 21.90 9.91
N THR A 124 4.46 23.06 10.04
CA THR A 124 3.12 23.35 9.52
C THR A 124 3.11 23.81 8.06
N GLU A 125 4.28 24.06 7.47
CA GLU A 125 4.40 24.39 6.04
C GLU A 125 4.36 23.11 5.20
N VAL A 126 3.33 23.01 4.36
CA VAL A 126 3.07 21.83 3.52
C VAL A 126 4.21 21.60 2.55
N GLY A 127 4.81 20.42 2.60
CA GLY A 127 5.91 20.05 1.70
C GLY A 127 7.22 20.79 1.99
N ALA A 128 7.41 21.31 3.21
CA ALA A 128 8.63 22.00 3.59
C ALA A 128 9.89 21.12 3.55
N GLY A 129 9.75 19.80 3.74
CA GLY A 129 10.85 18.83 3.77
C GLY A 129 10.85 17.92 5.00
N PHE A 130 10.05 18.25 6.03
CA PHE A 130 9.94 17.43 7.23
C PHE A 130 9.36 16.05 6.95
N TYR A 131 9.88 15.04 7.64
CA TYR A 131 9.29 13.70 7.67
C TYR A 131 9.48 13.01 9.02
N LEU A 132 8.56 12.12 9.35
CA LEU A 132 8.63 11.23 10.50
C LEU A 132 9.36 9.94 10.12
N ASP A 133 10.39 9.57 10.86
CA ASP A 133 11.22 8.38 10.65
C ASP A 133 11.00 7.39 11.81
N PRO A 134 10.04 6.45 11.67
CA PRO A 134 9.72 5.49 12.73
C PRO A 134 10.66 4.27 12.71
N PRO A 135 10.82 3.57 13.85
CA PRO A 135 11.54 2.31 13.89
C PRO A 135 10.62 1.16 13.44
N THR A 136 11.19 0.14 12.78
CA THR A 136 10.43 -0.91 12.06
C THR A 136 9.41 -1.69 12.90
N GLU A 137 9.57 -1.74 14.23
CA GLU A 137 8.61 -2.42 15.10
C GLU A 137 7.21 -1.78 15.11
N VAL A 138 7.08 -0.51 14.73
CA VAL A 138 5.76 0.14 14.65
C VAL A 138 4.94 -0.35 13.45
N HIS A 139 5.57 -0.97 12.44
CA HIS A 139 4.92 -1.40 11.20
C HIS A 139 3.72 -2.31 11.44
N LYS A 140 3.76 -3.12 12.50
CA LYS A 140 2.67 -4.04 12.84
C LYS A 140 1.36 -3.33 13.22
N GLY A 141 1.45 -2.07 13.66
CA GLY A 141 0.33 -1.31 14.21
C GLY A 141 -0.19 -1.85 15.54
N GLU A 142 -1.37 -1.36 15.93
CA GLU A 142 -1.95 -1.57 17.26
C GLU A 142 -3.25 -2.39 17.24
N GLY A 143 -3.77 -2.71 16.05
CA GLY A 143 -4.99 -3.50 15.91
C GLY A 143 -6.26 -2.65 15.89
N THR A 144 -7.41 -3.33 15.94
CA THR A 144 -8.74 -2.71 15.79
C THR A 144 -9.17 -1.80 16.96
N GLY A 145 -8.30 -1.62 17.96
CA GLY A 145 -8.47 -0.60 19.00
C GLY A 145 -7.96 0.78 18.58
N ALA A 146 -7.21 0.88 17.49
CA ALA A 146 -6.70 2.13 16.95
C ALA A 146 -7.83 3.13 16.64
N PRO A 147 -7.55 4.45 16.68
CA PRO A 147 -8.52 5.45 16.33
C PRO A 147 -8.78 5.53 14.82
N VAL A 148 -10.00 5.95 14.48
CA VAL A 148 -10.33 6.50 13.16
C VAL A 148 -10.53 7.99 13.29
N TYR A 149 -9.94 8.74 12.37
CA TYR A 149 -10.07 10.19 12.37
C TYR A 149 -11.15 10.62 11.38
N TRP A 150 -11.86 11.70 11.67
CA TRP A 150 -12.88 12.20 10.75
C TRP A 150 -12.87 13.71 10.60
N GLU A 151 -13.34 14.15 9.43
CA GLU A 151 -13.62 15.55 9.11
C GLU A 151 -14.88 15.65 8.26
N HIS A 152 -15.52 16.81 8.30
CA HIS A 152 -16.76 17.07 7.58
C HIS A 152 -16.50 17.98 6.38
N HIS A 153 -17.14 17.73 5.24
CA HIS A 153 -16.97 18.49 4.00
C HIS A 153 -18.33 18.94 3.47
N LYS A 154 -18.38 20.13 2.85
CA LYS A 154 -19.56 20.62 2.11
C LYS A 154 -19.31 20.51 0.62
N HIS A 155 -20.37 20.17 -0.12
CA HIS A 155 -20.33 20.27 -1.57
C HIS A 155 -20.19 21.74 -1.99
N LYS A 156 -19.43 22.00 -3.06
CA LYS A 156 -19.09 23.38 -3.43
C LYS A 156 -20.30 24.20 -3.88
N THR A 157 -21.27 23.56 -4.53
CA THR A 157 -22.40 24.22 -5.18
C THR A 157 -23.79 23.73 -4.73
N ASP A 158 -23.87 22.63 -3.98
CA ASP A 158 -25.14 22.02 -3.56
C ASP A 158 -25.18 22.06 -2.03
N PRO A 159 -25.88 23.03 -1.43
CA PRO A 159 -25.91 23.18 0.03
C PRO A 159 -26.61 22.02 0.75
N THR A 160 -27.35 21.17 0.03
CA THR A 160 -27.98 19.97 0.61
C THR A 160 -27.01 18.81 0.76
N ARG A 161 -25.86 18.86 0.05
CA ARG A 161 -24.85 17.80 0.07
C ARG A 161 -23.72 18.10 1.02
N THR A 162 -23.46 17.16 1.91
CA THR A 162 -22.29 17.16 2.81
C THR A 162 -21.66 15.77 2.88
N ALA A 163 -20.48 15.63 3.45
CA ALA A 163 -19.86 14.33 3.62
C ALA A 163 -19.05 14.25 4.91
N TYR A 164 -19.10 13.09 5.56
CA TYR A 164 -18.14 12.71 6.60
C TYR A 164 -17.02 11.89 5.95
N VAL A 165 -15.80 12.42 5.97
CA VAL A 165 -14.59 11.73 5.52
C VAL A 165 -13.95 11.04 6.71
N TYR A 166 -13.70 9.74 6.59
CA TYR A 166 -13.04 8.91 7.59
C TYR A 166 -11.64 8.56 7.11
N TRP A 167 -10.64 8.81 7.95
CA TRP A 167 -9.24 8.55 7.71
C TRP A 167 -8.77 7.37 8.55
N PHE A 168 -8.09 6.44 7.90
CA PHE A 168 -7.48 5.27 8.51
C PHE A 168 -5.97 5.41 8.42
N PHE A 169 -5.28 5.21 9.53
CA PHE A 169 -3.83 5.29 9.58
C PHE A 169 -3.22 3.92 9.80
N TYR A 170 -2.25 3.57 8.96
CA TYR A 170 -1.39 2.41 9.10
C TYR A 170 0.05 2.89 9.13
N ALA A 171 0.87 2.26 9.98
CA ALA A 171 2.25 2.68 10.13
C ALA A 171 3.11 2.37 8.90
N TYR A 172 2.72 1.37 8.11
CA TYR A 172 3.47 0.91 6.95
C TYR A 172 2.56 0.38 5.86
N ASN A 173 2.86 0.73 4.61
CA ASN A 173 2.27 0.14 3.42
C ASN A 173 3.27 -0.87 2.82
N ASN A 174 2.81 -2.10 2.58
CA ASN A 174 3.56 -3.14 1.91
C ASN A 174 2.80 -3.68 0.70
N MET A 175 2.88 -2.96 -0.42
CA MET A 175 2.47 -3.48 -1.72
C MET A 175 3.72 -4.05 -2.44
N PRO A 176 3.91 -5.39 -2.47
CA PRO A 176 5.13 -5.99 -2.98
C PRO A 176 5.45 -5.52 -4.41
N ALA A 177 6.72 -5.23 -4.65
CA ALA A 177 7.29 -4.77 -5.93
C ALA A 177 6.74 -3.44 -6.51
N VAL A 178 5.81 -2.77 -5.83
CA VAL A 178 5.10 -1.60 -6.39
C VAL A 178 5.20 -0.40 -5.48
N ASN A 179 4.85 -0.53 -4.21
CA ASN A 179 4.73 0.63 -3.35
C ASN A 179 4.95 0.20 -1.90
N LYS A 180 6.08 0.61 -1.31
CA LYS A 180 6.42 0.37 0.09
C LYS A 180 6.82 1.68 0.72
N HIS A 181 6.13 2.07 1.78
CA HIS A 181 6.44 3.32 2.48
C HIS A 181 5.96 3.28 3.93
N GLU A 182 6.63 4.08 4.75
CA GLU A 182 6.16 4.45 6.08
C GLU A 182 4.96 5.39 5.96
N GLY A 183 4.05 5.29 6.92
CA GLY A 183 2.86 6.12 7.05
C GLY A 183 1.91 6.03 5.87
N ASP A 184 0.79 5.38 6.11
CA ASP A 184 -0.21 5.14 5.09
C ASP A 184 -1.58 5.64 5.56
N TRP A 185 -2.13 6.56 4.77
CA TRP A 185 -3.35 7.30 5.06
C TRP A 185 -4.39 6.97 4.01
N GLU A 186 -5.34 6.14 4.44
CA GLU A 186 -6.45 5.68 3.64
C GLU A 186 -7.74 6.40 4.02
N ARG A 187 -8.73 6.44 3.11
CA ARG A 187 -10.00 7.10 3.41
C ARG A 187 -11.22 6.58 2.66
N VAL A 188 -12.38 6.85 3.26
CA VAL A 188 -13.69 6.82 2.58
C VAL A 188 -14.47 8.08 2.93
N ALA A 189 -15.49 8.42 2.13
CA ALA A 189 -16.40 9.51 2.45
C ALA A 189 -17.85 9.03 2.40
N VAL A 190 -18.59 9.16 3.49
CA VAL A 190 -20.03 8.96 3.51
C VAL A 190 -20.69 10.26 3.06
N GLN A 191 -21.29 10.23 1.86
CA GLN A 191 -22.00 11.36 1.28
C GLN A 191 -23.41 11.42 1.86
N LEU A 192 -23.84 12.61 2.24
CA LEU A 192 -25.16 12.91 2.77
C LEU A 192 -25.89 13.88 1.84
N ARG A 193 -27.22 13.73 1.79
CA ARG A 193 -28.15 14.72 1.25
C ARG A 193 -29.23 15.00 2.29
N ASP A 194 -29.41 16.26 2.64
CA ASP A 194 -30.37 16.68 3.67
C ASP A 194 -30.19 15.90 5.00
N GLY A 195 -28.93 15.65 5.38
CA GLY A 195 -28.55 14.90 6.59
C GLY A 195 -28.76 13.38 6.52
N LYS A 196 -29.17 12.83 5.36
CA LYS A 196 -29.37 11.39 5.16
C LYS A 196 -28.29 10.82 4.25
N PRO A 197 -27.75 9.63 4.54
CA PRO A 197 -26.70 9.05 3.70
C PRO A 197 -27.24 8.64 2.34
N GLU A 198 -26.55 9.07 1.28
CA GLU A 198 -26.92 8.79 -0.13
C GLU A 198 -25.94 7.81 -0.79
N ALA A 199 -24.64 7.89 -0.48
CA ALA A 199 -23.60 7.07 -1.08
C ALA A 199 -22.34 7.03 -0.21
N VAL A 200 -21.41 6.12 -0.54
CA VAL A 200 -20.05 6.11 0.01
C VAL A 200 -19.05 6.21 -1.13
N THR A 201 -18.15 7.17 -1.04
CA THR A 201 -16.98 7.30 -1.91
C THR A 201 -15.82 6.49 -1.34
N PHE A 202 -15.18 5.70 -2.20
CA PHE A 202 -14.02 4.88 -1.87
C PHE A 202 -12.75 5.49 -2.48
N ALA A 203 -11.76 5.80 -1.65
CA ALA A 203 -10.43 6.17 -2.12
C ALA A 203 -9.61 4.92 -2.44
N LYS A 204 -10.06 4.19 -3.46
CA LYS A 204 -9.32 3.03 -3.98
C LYS A 204 -8.09 3.47 -4.77
N HIS A 205 -7.17 2.52 -4.95
CA HIS A 205 -6.10 2.68 -5.92
C HIS A 205 -6.59 2.78 -7.39
N GLY A 206 -5.76 3.38 -8.24
CA GLY A 206 -6.03 3.64 -9.66
C GLY A 206 -6.44 5.09 -9.97
N LYS A 207 -6.96 5.33 -11.18
CA LYS A 207 -7.07 6.69 -11.76
C LYS A 207 -8.15 7.61 -11.15
N SER A 208 -9.19 7.04 -10.53
CA SER A 208 -10.30 7.81 -9.94
C SER A 208 -10.91 7.11 -8.72
N GLN A 209 -11.41 7.93 -7.80
CA GLN A 209 -12.37 7.52 -6.78
C GLN A 209 -13.67 7.07 -7.46
N CYS A 210 -14.42 6.23 -6.75
CA CYS A 210 -15.74 5.79 -7.18
C CYS A 210 -16.69 5.79 -5.99
N SER A 211 -17.99 5.72 -6.25
CA SER A 211 -19.01 5.65 -5.22
C SER A 211 -19.97 4.47 -5.40
N VAL A 212 -20.56 4.04 -4.30
CA VAL A 212 -21.66 3.07 -4.24
C VAL A 212 -22.80 3.70 -3.46
N LYS A 213 -24.03 3.54 -3.94
CA LYS A 213 -25.20 4.08 -3.27
C LYS A 213 -25.39 3.40 -1.91
N TRP A 214 -25.88 4.16 -0.94
CA TRP A 214 -26.06 3.69 0.43
C TRP A 214 -26.90 2.40 0.54
N PRO A 215 -28.03 2.24 -0.19
CA PRO A 215 -28.82 1.01 -0.13
C PRO A 215 -28.09 -0.22 -0.70
N ASP A 216 -27.17 -0.02 -1.64
CA ASP A 216 -26.45 -1.11 -2.33
C ASP A 216 -25.29 -1.67 -1.49
N LEU A 217 -24.92 -0.98 -0.40
CA LEU A 217 -23.87 -1.40 0.53
C LEU A 217 -24.35 -2.32 1.65
N ASP A 218 -25.67 -2.48 1.81
CA ASP A 218 -26.32 -3.22 2.90
C ASP A 218 -25.69 -2.91 4.29
N PRO A 219 -25.77 -1.64 4.75
CA PRO A 219 -25.06 -1.18 5.93
C PRO A 219 -25.56 -1.88 7.20
N ARG A 220 -24.66 -2.53 7.92
CA ARG A 220 -24.99 -3.30 9.13
C ARG A 220 -25.12 -2.37 10.32
N GLY A 221 -26.33 -2.26 10.85
CA GLY A 221 -26.61 -1.34 11.97
C GLY A 221 -26.41 0.14 11.64
N GLY A 222 -26.43 0.52 10.36
CA GLY A 222 -26.14 1.89 9.91
C GLY A 222 -24.68 2.14 9.52
N HIS A 223 -23.81 1.12 9.61
CA HIS A 223 -22.40 1.23 9.28
C HIS A 223 -22.11 0.57 7.91
N PRO A 224 -21.62 1.31 6.91
CA PRO A 224 -21.26 0.74 5.62
C PRO A 224 -20.03 -0.16 5.77
N THR A 225 -19.99 -1.27 5.03
CA THR A 225 -18.80 -2.14 5.03
C THR A 225 -17.78 -1.61 4.03
N VAL A 226 -16.54 -1.44 4.48
CA VAL A 226 -15.36 -1.10 3.67
C VAL A 226 -14.41 -2.27 3.72
N TYR A 227 -13.88 -2.68 2.57
CA TYR A 227 -12.88 -3.73 2.50
C TYR A 227 -11.50 -3.12 2.31
N SER A 228 -10.60 -3.33 3.27
CA SER A 228 -9.21 -2.87 3.20
C SER A 228 -8.33 -3.93 2.53
N ALA A 229 -7.59 -3.52 1.51
CA ALA A 229 -6.74 -4.41 0.73
C ALA A 229 -5.49 -4.85 1.51
N ARG A 230 -5.02 -6.07 1.25
CA ARG A 230 -3.89 -6.66 1.97
C ARG A 230 -2.59 -5.88 1.71
N GLY A 231 -1.96 -5.37 2.76
CA GLY A 231 -0.68 -4.67 2.76
C GLY A 231 -0.74 -3.24 2.21
N SER A 232 -1.59 -2.97 1.22
CA SER A 232 -1.79 -1.66 0.62
C SER A 232 -2.85 -0.81 1.31
N HIS A 233 -3.71 -1.45 2.09
CA HIS A 233 -4.85 -0.89 2.84
C HIS A 233 -5.93 -0.16 2.05
N ALA A 234 -5.74 0.05 0.74
CA ALA A 234 -6.67 0.71 -0.16
C ALA A 234 -8.12 0.29 0.10
N SER A 235 -9.00 1.29 0.14
CA SER A 235 -10.39 1.11 0.57
C SER A 235 -11.32 0.75 -0.59
N TYR A 236 -11.98 -0.40 -0.54
CA TYR A 236 -12.85 -0.92 -1.59
C TYR A 236 -14.30 -1.22 -1.12
N PRO A 237 -15.29 -1.15 -2.03
CA PRO A 237 -16.67 -1.50 -1.72
C PRO A 237 -16.94 -3.01 -1.69
N THR A 238 -16.05 -3.82 -2.26
CA THR A 238 -16.26 -5.26 -2.42
C THR A 238 -15.03 -6.09 -2.06
N ALA A 239 -15.28 -7.29 -1.56
CA ALA A 239 -14.26 -8.33 -1.44
C ALA A 239 -13.88 -8.88 -2.83
N GLY A 240 -12.62 -9.26 -3.00
CA GLY A 240 -12.12 -9.89 -4.22
C GLY A 240 -10.79 -9.30 -4.66
N TYR A 241 -10.59 -9.30 -5.97
CA TYR A 241 -9.38 -8.80 -6.60
C TYR A 241 -9.67 -7.48 -7.31
N HIS A 242 -8.75 -6.53 -7.20
CA HIS A 242 -8.89 -5.21 -7.81
C HIS A 242 -7.60 -4.86 -8.55
N ARG A 243 -7.67 -4.77 -9.87
CA ARG A 243 -6.49 -4.49 -10.70
C ARG A 243 -6.11 -3.01 -10.60
N VAL A 244 -4.83 -2.76 -10.34
CA VAL A 244 -4.26 -1.42 -10.17
C VAL A 244 -3.04 -1.30 -11.07
N ASP A 245 -3.22 -0.78 -12.28
CA ASP A 245 -2.17 -0.67 -13.30
C ASP A 245 -1.39 -1.99 -13.48
N VAL A 246 -0.21 -2.12 -12.87
CA VAL A 246 0.68 -3.30 -12.93
C VAL A 246 0.56 -4.24 -11.72
N ALA A 247 -0.36 -3.95 -10.80
CA ALA A 247 -0.49 -4.56 -9.49
C ALA A 247 -1.91 -5.07 -9.23
N LEU A 248 -2.09 -5.75 -8.09
CA LEU A 248 -3.37 -6.34 -7.69
C LEU A 248 -3.62 -6.17 -6.20
N ASP A 249 -4.68 -5.45 -5.88
CA ASP A 249 -5.19 -5.38 -4.52
C ASP A 249 -6.11 -6.57 -4.23
N ARG A 250 -6.01 -7.07 -3.00
CA ARG A 250 -6.73 -8.28 -2.55
C ARG A 250 -7.51 -7.94 -1.29
N THR A 251 -8.83 -8.10 -1.35
CA THR A 251 -9.74 -7.90 -0.21
C THR A 251 -10.51 -9.19 0.10
N SER A 252 -11.03 -9.35 1.32
CA SER A 252 -11.63 -10.62 1.76
C SER A 252 -12.90 -10.43 2.60
N LYS A 253 -13.80 -11.43 2.59
CA LYS A 253 -15.04 -11.42 3.39
C LYS A 253 -14.85 -11.96 4.81
N ASP A 254 -13.75 -12.64 5.07
CA ASP A 254 -13.47 -13.46 6.25
C ASP A 254 -12.28 -12.95 7.08
N GLY A 255 -11.83 -11.70 6.85
CA GLY A 255 -10.80 -11.07 7.66
C GLY A 255 -11.34 -10.39 8.92
N VAL A 256 -10.41 -9.86 9.71
CA VAL A 256 -10.72 -9.16 10.97
C VAL A 256 -11.59 -7.93 10.70
N GLU A 257 -12.58 -7.71 11.55
CA GLU A 257 -13.48 -6.56 11.48
C GLU A 257 -13.08 -5.48 12.50
N TRP A 258 -12.98 -4.24 12.03
CA TRP A 258 -12.73 -3.05 12.83
C TRP A 258 -13.98 -2.18 12.86
N GLN A 259 -14.64 -2.21 14.02
CA GLN A 259 -15.79 -1.37 14.34
C GLN A 259 -15.31 0.05 14.67
N THR A 260 -15.16 0.88 13.65
CA THR A 260 -14.49 2.18 13.78
C THR A 260 -15.20 3.16 14.71
N TRP A 261 -16.52 3.03 14.86
CA TRP A 261 -17.33 3.87 15.75
C TRP A 261 -16.96 3.72 17.23
N ASN A 262 -16.24 2.66 17.61
CA ASN A 262 -15.81 2.46 19.01
C ASN A 262 -14.67 3.39 19.43
N ASN A 263 -13.90 3.94 18.48
CA ASN A 263 -12.81 4.87 18.75
C ASN A 263 -12.67 5.88 17.59
N ILE A 264 -13.68 6.73 17.43
CA ILE A 264 -13.71 7.74 16.38
C ILE A 264 -13.37 9.12 16.95
N ARG A 265 -12.44 9.85 16.31
CA ARG A 265 -11.91 11.13 16.80
C ARG A 265 -11.97 12.22 15.73
N PRO A 266 -12.48 13.43 16.04
CA PRO A 266 -12.41 14.55 15.10
C PRO A 266 -10.94 14.93 14.86
N VAL A 267 -10.52 14.92 13.60
CA VAL A 267 -9.10 15.10 13.25
C VAL A 267 -8.55 16.46 13.66
N ASP A 268 -9.40 17.49 13.68
CA ASP A 268 -9.04 18.86 14.06
C ASP A 268 -8.78 19.02 15.57
N ARG A 269 -9.06 17.99 16.37
CA ARG A 269 -8.77 17.92 17.81
C ARG A 269 -7.47 17.22 18.15
N GLU A 270 -6.85 16.56 17.18
CA GLU A 270 -5.57 15.87 17.38
C GLU A 270 -4.42 16.87 17.57
N PRO A 271 -3.41 16.54 18.38
CA PRO A 271 -2.32 17.46 18.72
C PRO A 271 -1.47 17.84 17.50
N TRP A 272 -1.35 16.91 16.56
CA TRP A 272 -0.58 17.05 15.31
C TRP A 272 -1.38 17.71 14.18
N TRP A 273 -2.65 18.09 14.40
CA TRP A 273 -3.46 18.76 13.38
C TRP A 273 -2.77 20.04 12.89
N GLY A 274 -2.44 20.06 11.60
CA GLY A 274 -1.63 21.13 11.00
C GLY A 274 -0.25 20.69 10.53
N TYR A 275 0.19 19.49 10.86
CA TYR A 275 1.46 18.95 10.35
C TYR A 275 1.44 18.88 8.83
N GLY A 276 2.39 19.57 8.19
CA GLY A 276 2.53 19.67 6.74
C GLY A 276 3.61 18.77 6.13
N GLY A 277 4.29 17.97 6.96
CA GLY A 277 5.34 17.05 6.53
C GLY A 277 4.83 15.67 6.09
N TRP A 278 5.77 14.80 5.78
CA TRP A 278 5.52 13.42 5.37
C TRP A 278 5.47 12.47 6.56
N TRP A 279 4.63 11.44 6.48
CA TRP A 279 4.51 10.41 7.52
C TRP A 279 5.52 9.28 7.32
N GLY A 280 6.72 9.62 6.87
CA GLY A 280 7.68 8.64 6.39
C GLY A 280 8.76 9.24 5.51
N PRO A 281 9.97 8.64 5.45
CA PRO A 281 10.93 8.95 4.40
C PRO A 281 10.30 8.69 3.02
N GLN A 282 10.51 9.62 2.10
CA GLN A 282 9.96 9.54 0.75
C GLN A 282 11.01 9.10 -0.26
N LEU A 283 10.57 8.37 -1.28
CA LEU A 283 11.40 8.01 -2.43
C LEU A 283 11.48 9.13 -3.47
N HIS A 284 10.59 10.14 -3.38
CA HIS A 284 10.41 11.23 -4.34
C HIS A 284 10.13 10.76 -5.77
N VAL A 285 9.54 9.58 -5.90
CA VAL A 285 9.08 9.01 -7.16
C VAL A 285 7.57 8.99 -7.15
N LYS A 286 6.95 9.61 -8.16
CA LYS A 286 5.49 9.66 -8.29
C LYS A 286 4.90 8.25 -8.27
N GLY A 287 3.96 8.00 -7.36
CA GLY A 287 3.30 6.71 -7.19
C GLY A 287 3.98 5.74 -6.21
N PHE A 288 5.17 6.10 -5.68
CA PHE A 288 5.91 5.31 -4.69
C PHE A 288 6.02 6.01 -3.33
N ASN A 289 5.65 7.29 -3.28
CA ASN A 289 5.58 8.07 -2.05
C ASN A 289 4.35 7.67 -1.22
N GLY A 290 4.51 7.73 0.10
CA GLY A 290 3.39 7.62 1.02
C GLY A 290 2.43 8.79 0.88
N PRO A 291 1.12 8.59 1.05
CA PRO A 291 0.16 9.67 0.99
C PRO A 291 0.41 10.66 2.15
N MET A 292 0.27 11.95 1.87
CA MET A 292 0.19 12.93 2.96
C MET A 292 -1.01 12.60 3.86
N GLY A 293 -0.91 12.91 5.14
CA GLY A 293 -2.00 12.81 6.11
C GLY A 293 -2.99 13.97 6.05
N PRO A 294 -4.07 13.94 6.82
CA PRO A 294 -5.04 15.04 6.88
C PRO A 294 -4.39 16.30 7.46
N TYR A 295 -4.66 17.46 6.85
CA TYR A 295 -4.19 18.76 7.30
C TYR A 295 -5.20 19.87 6.91
N PRO A 296 -5.19 21.03 7.58
CA PRO A 296 -6.12 22.12 7.30
C PRO A 296 -6.13 22.56 5.84
N GLN A 297 -7.33 22.78 5.30
CA GLN A 297 -7.54 23.23 3.91
C GLN A 297 -7.03 22.25 2.84
N ARG A 298 -6.63 21.03 3.21
CA ARG A 298 -6.31 19.98 2.24
C ARG A 298 -7.50 19.76 1.32
N GLN A 299 -7.23 19.91 0.03
CA GLN A 299 -8.20 19.70 -1.03
C GLN A 299 -8.28 18.21 -1.35
N LEU A 300 -9.42 17.59 -1.09
CA LEU A 300 -9.63 16.17 -1.36
C LEU A 300 -10.39 15.97 -2.67
N PRO A 301 -9.81 15.27 -3.66
CA PRO A 301 -10.52 14.98 -4.89
C PRO A 301 -11.64 13.96 -4.65
N GLY A 302 -12.74 14.16 -5.38
CA GLY A 302 -13.75 13.13 -5.60
C GLY A 302 -14.58 12.75 -4.38
N VAL A 303 -14.58 13.54 -3.30
CA VAL A 303 -15.40 13.31 -2.09
C VAL A 303 -16.86 13.09 -2.45
N PHE A 304 -17.40 13.87 -3.38
CA PHE A 304 -18.79 13.85 -3.86
C PHE A 304 -18.94 13.21 -5.24
N THR A 305 -18.04 12.29 -5.62
CA THR A 305 -18.13 11.64 -6.94
C THR A 305 -19.39 10.78 -7.05
N ASP A 306 -20.05 10.86 -8.21
CA ASP A 306 -21.17 9.99 -8.59
C ASP A 306 -20.72 8.88 -9.55
N GLU A 307 -19.42 8.80 -9.84
CA GLU A 307 -18.86 7.77 -10.73
C GLU A 307 -18.97 6.40 -10.04
N PRO A 308 -19.71 5.44 -10.61
CA PRO A 308 -20.01 4.18 -9.95
C PRO A 308 -18.74 3.33 -9.78
N CYS A 309 -18.63 2.63 -8.65
CA CYS A 309 -17.60 1.63 -8.50
C CYS A 309 -17.86 0.43 -9.42
N GLY A 310 -16.79 -0.05 -10.06
CA GLY A 310 -16.81 -1.37 -10.69
C GLY A 310 -16.96 -2.48 -9.64
N GLY A 311 -17.41 -3.65 -10.09
CA GLY A 311 -17.30 -4.86 -9.28
C GLY A 311 -15.84 -5.28 -9.11
N ALA A 312 -15.60 -6.22 -8.18
CA ALA A 312 -14.31 -6.90 -8.13
C ALA A 312 -13.99 -7.50 -9.51
N ASP A 313 -12.72 -7.35 -9.90
CA ASP A 313 -12.25 -8.00 -11.11
C ASP A 313 -12.37 -9.51 -10.96
N LYS A 314 -12.45 -10.20 -12.11
CA LYS A 314 -12.18 -11.63 -12.10
C LYS A 314 -10.84 -11.81 -11.38
N PRO A 315 -10.73 -12.82 -10.50
CA PRO A 315 -9.42 -13.27 -10.08
C PRO A 315 -8.54 -13.35 -11.33
N PRO A 316 -7.27 -12.91 -11.26
CA PRO A 316 -6.37 -13.18 -12.36
C PRO A 316 -6.56 -14.64 -12.77
N ALA A 317 -6.50 -14.94 -14.07
CA ALA A 317 -6.32 -16.32 -14.48
C ALA A 317 -4.99 -16.75 -13.89
N ASP A 318 -5.04 -17.31 -12.69
CA ASP A 318 -3.90 -17.56 -11.85
C ASP A 318 -3.97 -19.04 -11.51
N PRO A 319 -2.87 -19.80 -11.67
CA PRO A 319 -2.76 -21.11 -11.05
C PRO A 319 -2.89 -21.04 -9.51
N SER A 320 -2.94 -19.84 -8.90
CA SER A 320 -2.89 -19.63 -7.46
C SER A 320 -4.21 -19.18 -6.78
N GLY A 321 -5.37 -19.56 -7.32
CA GLY A 321 -6.61 -19.59 -6.51
C GLY A 321 -6.56 -20.74 -5.51
N GLU A 322 -6.94 -20.50 -4.24
CA GLU A 322 -7.15 -21.50 -3.17
C GLU A 322 -8.29 -22.50 -3.52
N GLN A 323 -8.17 -23.21 -4.64
CA GLN A 323 -8.67 -24.57 -4.77
C GLN A 323 -7.57 -25.52 -4.31
N PRO A 324 -7.91 -26.71 -3.77
CA PRO A 324 -6.92 -27.77 -3.57
C PRO A 324 -6.10 -27.88 -4.84
N ALA A 325 -4.77 -27.73 -4.74
CA ALA A 325 -3.95 -27.97 -5.92
C ALA A 325 -4.28 -29.41 -6.34
N PRO A 326 -4.63 -29.68 -7.62
CA PRO A 326 -4.89 -31.04 -8.03
C PRO A 326 -3.65 -31.87 -7.68
N LYS A 327 -3.85 -32.99 -6.99
CA LYS A 327 -2.80 -33.92 -6.60
C LYS A 327 -2.32 -34.69 -7.83
N THR A 328 -1.72 -33.94 -8.74
CA THR A 328 -1.27 -34.38 -10.06
C THR A 328 0.10 -33.79 -10.34
N LYS A 329 0.77 -34.37 -11.34
CA LYS A 329 2.05 -33.89 -11.83
C LYS A 329 1.99 -32.44 -12.31
N GLU A 330 0.91 -32.09 -12.99
CA GLU A 330 0.66 -30.74 -13.49
C GLU A 330 0.47 -29.74 -12.35
N GLY A 331 -0.19 -30.14 -11.26
CA GLY A 331 -0.34 -29.31 -10.07
C GLY A 331 1.00 -29.03 -9.36
N ALA A 332 1.89 -30.02 -9.28
CA ALA A 332 3.24 -29.82 -8.74
C ALA A 332 4.07 -28.90 -9.64
N ILE A 333 4.00 -29.08 -10.97
CA ILE A 333 4.68 -28.23 -11.94
C ILE A 333 4.23 -26.77 -11.81
N GLN A 334 2.92 -26.52 -11.80
CA GLN A 334 2.38 -25.17 -11.65
C GLN A 334 2.84 -24.51 -10.35
N ARG A 335 2.89 -25.27 -9.26
CA ARG A 335 3.35 -24.78 -7.96
C ARG A 335 4.85 -24.47 -7.96
N TYR A 336 5.65 -25.28 -8.64
CA TYR A 336 7.09 -25.02 -8.77
C TYR A 336 7.37 -23.82 -9.69
N GLU A 337 6.64 -23.65 -10.79
CA GLU A 337 6.71 -22.44 -11.62
C GLU A 337 6.35 -21.17 -10.82
N GLN A 338 5.33 -21.25 -9.95
CA GLN A 338 4.99 -20.16 -9.05
C GLN A 338 6.17 -19.77 -8.13
N TYR A 339 6.90 -20.76 -7.61
CA TYR A 339 8.10 -20.53 -6.81
C TYR A 339 9.22 -19.88 -7.64
N LEU A 340 9.50 -20.38 -8.85
CA LEU A 340 10.50 -19.78 -9.75
C LEU A 340 10.17 -18.33 -10.08
N HIS A 341 8.91 -18.03 -10.41
CA HIS A 341 8.50 -16.66 -10.71
C HIS A 341 8.59 -15.76 -9.48
N ALA A 342 8.30 -16.30 -8.30
CA ALA A 342 8.44 -15.58 -7.04
C ALA A 342 9.91 -15.25 -6.73
N LEU A 343 10.85 -16.16 -6.99
CA LEU A 343 12.29 -15.86 -6.94
C LEU A 343 12.66 -14.71 -7.89
N GLY A 344 12.13 -14.73 -9.12
CA GLY A 344 12.38 -13.69 -10.11
C GLY A 344 11.79 -12.32 -9.77
N ARG A 345 10.72 -12.26 -8.97
CA ARG A 345 10.07 -11.03 -8.50
C ARG A 345 10.53 -10.59 -7.10
N GLU A 346 11.39 -11.38 -6.45
CA GLU A 346 11.77 -11.20 -5.04
C GLU A 346 10.54 -11.20 -4.11
N ASP A 347 9.55 -12.02 -4.46
CA ASP A 347 8.30 -12.20 -3.71
C ASP A 347 8.52 -13.18 -2.56
N ILE A 348 9.01 -12.62 -1.46
CA ILE A 348 9.42 -13.36 -0.26
C ILE A 348 8.28 -14.15 0.38
N ASP A 349 7.06 -13.63 0.33
CA ASP A 349 5.90 -14.26 0.94
C ASP A 349 5.53 -15.54 0.18
N THR A 350 5.51 -15.47 -1.16
CA THR A 350 5.24 -16.65 -2.00
C THR A 350 6.37 -17.66 -1.89
N VAL A 351 7.64 -17.22 -1.93
CA VAL A 351 8.80 -18.11 -1.77
C VAL A 351 8.74 -18.86 -0.44
N CYS A 352 8.50 -18.15 0.67
CA CYS A 352 8.39 -18.76 1.99
C CYS A 352 7.10 -19.57 2.18
N GLU A 353 6.04 -19.30 1.42
CA GLU A 353 4.85 -20.16 1.40
C GLU A 353 5.16 -21.50 0.71
N VAL A 354 5.77 -21.49 -0.47
CA VAL A 354 6.04 -22.72 -1.24
C VAL A 354 7.15 -23.55 -0.60
N ALA A 355 8.23 -22.90 -0.13
CA ALA A 355 9.36 -23.56 0.51
C ALA A 355 9.22 -23.70 2.03
N GLY A 356 8.05 -23.43 2.61
CA GLY A 356 7.83 -23.38 4.05
C GLY A 356 8.38 -24.60 4.84
N PRO A 357 8.11 -25.85 4.43
CA PRO A 357 8.66 -27.03 5.09
C PRO A 357 10.20 -27.11 5.03
N ALA A 358 10.79 -26.94 3.84
CA ALA A 358 12.24 -26.92 3.65
C ALA A 358 12.90 -25.78 4.45
N ALA A 359 12.34 -24.58 4.39
CA ALA A 359 12.85 -23.41 5.10
C ALA A 359 12.75 -23.56 6.63
N LYS A 360 11.70 -24.22 7.13
CA LYS A 360 11.60 -24.56 8.56
C LYS A 360 12.69 -25.55 8.98
N LYS A 361 12.95 -26.57 8.16
CA LYS A 361 14.03 -27.54 8.41
C LYS A 361 15.40 -26.85 8.42
N ALA A 362 15.65 -25.92 7.50
CA ALA A 362 16.86 -25.10 7.48
C ALA A 362 16.95 -24.18 8.72
N GLN A 363 15.84 -23.57 9.13
CA GLN A 363 15.78 -22.76 10.35
C GLN A 363 16.12 -23.59 11.59
N ASP A 364 15.58 -24.81 11.72
CA ASP A 364 15.87 -25.73 12.82
C ASP A 364 17.33 -26.21 12.82
N GLN A 365 18.02 -26.12 11.68
CA GLN A 365 19.46 -26.39 11.52
C GLN A 365 20.35 -25.16 11.75
N GLY A 366 19.75 -24.00 12.07
CA GLY A 366 20.49 -22.78 12.42
C GLY A 366 20.69 -21.77 11.28
N PHE A 367 20.08 -21.96 10.11
CA PHE A 367 20.17 -21.03 8.97
C PHE A 367 19.29 -19.77 9.11
N GLY A 368 18.50 -19.69 10.17
CA GLY A 368 17.61 -18.56 10.45
C GLY A 368 16.25 -18.64 9.75
N PRO A 369 15.35 -17.66 10.00
CA PRO A 369 14.03 -17.61 9.37
C PRO A 369 14.09 -17.52 7.84
N CYS A 370 13.10 -18.10 7.17
CA CYS A 370 12.97 -18.08 5.71
C CYS A 370 13.15 -16.68 5.10
N THR A 371 12.56 -15.65 5.72
CA THR A 371 12.63 -14.27 5.23
C THR A 371 14.05 -13.71 5.25
N SER A 372 14.86 -14.02 6.27
CA SER A 372 16.27 -13.59 6.29
C SER A 372 17.12 -14.35 5.28
N THR A 373 16.92 -15.67 5.16
CA THR A 373 17.73 -16.52 4.28
C THR A 373 17.47 -16.18 2.81
N TYR A 374 16.20 -16.03 2.41
CA TYR A 374 15.86 -15.71 1.04
C TYR A 374 16.17 -14.26 0.64
N ALA A 375 16.23 -13.32 1.60
CA ALA A 375 16.76 -11.99 1.31
C ALA A 375 18.21 -12.03 0.82
N VAL A 376 19.04 -12.94 1.38
CA VAL A 376 20.41 -13.18 0.91
C VAL A 376 20.41 -13.89 -0.45
N VAL A 377 19.58 -14.92 -0.61
CA VAL A 377 19.44 -15.63 -1.90
C VAL A 377 19.06 -14.68 -3.03
N PHE A 378 18.13 -13.75 -2.80
CA PHE A 378 17.76 -12.74 -3.81
C PHE A 378 18.95 -11.86 -4.21
N GLN A 379 19.87 -11.54 -3.29
CA GLN A 379 21.07 -10.78 -3.64
C GLN A 379 22.07 -11.59 -4.47
N MET A 380 22.04 -12.91 -4.38
CA MET A 380 22.93 -13.80 -5.14
C MET A 380 22.45 -14.04 -6.59
N ILE A 381 21.15 -13.88 -6.87
CA ILE A 381 20.60 -14.04 -8.22
C ILE A 381 20.82 -12.75 -9.01
N SER A 382 21.49 -12.85 -10.17
CA SER A 382 21.73 -11.68 -11.02
C SER A 382 20.44 -11.08 -11.59
N PRO A 383 20.40 -9.78 -11.94
CA PRO A 383 19.22 -9.17 -12.56
C PRO A 383 18.72 -9.87 -13.83
N ALA A 384 19.65 -10.41 -14.64
CA ALA A 384 19.31 -11.17 -15.84
C ALA A 384 18.63 -12.50 -15.50
N GLN A 385 19.14 -13.22 -14.50
CA GLN A 385 18.53 -14.45 -13.99
C GLN A 385 17.16 -14.18 -13.36
N LYS A 386 17.01 -13.12 -12.55
CA LYS A 386 15.70 -12.71 -11.99
C LYS A 386 14.68 -12.47 -13.09
N LYS A 387 15.05 -11.74 -14.15
CA LYS A 387 14.17 -11.49 -15.29
C LYS A 387 13.80 -12.78 -16.03
N ALA A 388 14.74 -13.71 -16.18
CA ALA A 388 14.48 -15.01 -16.81
C ALA A 388 13.56 -15.90 -15.96
N LEU A 389 13.66 -15.80 -14.63
CA LEU A 389 12.82 -16.54 -13.69
C LEU A 389 11.36 -16.09 -13.71
N GLN A 390 11.07 -14.82 -14.00
CA GLN A 390 9.70 -14.30 -14.07
C GLN A 390 8.83 -14.95 -15.17
N THR A 391 9.46 -15.59 -16.16
CA THR A 391 8.77 -16.27 -17.27
C THR A 391 9.23 -17.72 -17.42
N ALA A 392 9.95 -18.27 -16.43
CA ALA A 392 10.45 -19.64 -16.46
C ALA A 392 9.28 -20.64 -16.47
N THR A 393 9.46 -21.73 -17.21
CA THR A 393 8.50 -22.84 -17.26
C THR A 393 9.22 -24.14 -16.95
N VAL A 394 8.49 -25.20 -16.67
CA VAL A 394 9.05 -26.53 -16.38
C VAL A 394 8.64 -27.49 -17.49
N ASP A 395 9.63 -28.20 -18.03
CA ASP A 395 9.42 -29.26 -19.00
C ASP A 395 8.79 -30.50 -18.34
N PRO A 396 7.51 -30.82 -18.61
CA PRO A 396 6.87 -31.94 -17.96
C PRO A 396 7.54 -33.29 -18.29
N GLN A 397 8.28 -33.40 -19.40
CA GLN A 397 8.97 -34.64 -19.78
C GLN A 397 10.22 -34.91 -18.94
N ARG A 398 10.78 -33.88 -18.29
CA ARG A 398 12.02 -33.99 -17.49
C ARG A 398 11.78 -34.07 -15.98
N VAL A 399 10.52 -33.91 -15.56
CA VAL A 399 10.08 -34.05 -14.16
C VAL A 399 9.99 -35.51 -13.75
N VAL A 400 10.56 -35.85 -12.60
CA VAL A 400 10.64 -37.21 -12.07
C VAL A 400 9.52 -37.44 -11.04
N VAL A 401 8.58 -38.34 -11.35
CA VAL A 401 7.49 -38.70 -10.42
C VAL A 401 7.97 -39.82 -9.50
N ARG A 402 8.18 -39.54 -8.21
CA ARG A 402 8.57 -40.55 -7.21
C ARG A 402 7.34 -41.27 -6.66
N SER A 403 6.28 -40.53 -6.38
CA SER A 403 4.96 -41.05 -6.00
C SER A 403 3.85 -40.04 -6.39
N PRO A 404 2.56 -40.40 -6.27
CA PRO A 404 1.47 -39.44 -6.46
C PRO A 404 1.49 -38.23 -5.51
N GLU A 405 2.29 -38.28 -4.43
CA GLU A 405 2.42 -37.18 -3.45
C GLU A 405 3.83 -36.59 -3.42
N SER A 406 4.76 -37.06 -4.26
CA SER A 406 6.17 -36.66 -4.23
C SER A 406 6.74 -36.62 -5.63
N ILE A 407 7.16 -35.42 -6.06
CA ILE A 407 7.61 -35.15 -7.41
C ILE A 407 8.89 -34.34 -7.34
N GLU A 408 9.93 -34.83 -8.00
CA GLU A 408 11.22 -34.18 -8.10
C GLU A 408 11.28 -33.33 -9.37
N MET A 409 11.79 -32.11 -9.19
CA MET A 409 11.96 -31.08 -10.21
C MET A 409 13.45 -30.85 -10.42
N PRO A 410 14.09 -31.58 -11.35
CA PRO A 410 15.49 -31.35 -11.68
C PRO A 410 15.71 -29.96 -12.26
N VAL A 411 16.88 -29.36 -12.03
CA VAL A 411 17.21 -28.05 -12.63
C VAL A 411 17.14 -28.09 -14.16
N GLU A 412 17.45 -29.23 -14.77
CA GLU A 412 17.38 -29.42 -16.23
C GLU A 412 15.96 -29.44 -16.78
N ALA A 413 14.94 -29.55 -15.91
CA ALA A 413 13.55 -29.39 -16.30
C ALA A 413 13.16 -27.91 -16.45
N VAL A 414 13.93 -26.96 -15.90
CA VAL A 414 13.63 -25.53 -16.00
C VAL A 414 13.97 -24.99 -17.39
N ARG A 415 12.98 -24.35 -18.03
CA ARG A 415 13.09 -23.69 -19.33
C ARG A 415 12.91 -22.18 -19.15
N SER A 416 13.94 -21.43 -19.50
CA SER A 416 13.98 -19.98 -19.36
C SER A 416 14.89 -19.33 -20.40
N SER A 417 14.86 -18.00 -20.50
CA SER A 417 15.77 -17.25 -21.38
C SER A 417 17.22 -17.18 -20.88
N ALA A 418 17.50 -17.68 -19.67
CA ALA A 418 18.83 -17.86 -19.09
C ALA A 418 19.02 -19.34 -18.70
N THR A 419 20.27 -19.79 -18.64
CA THR A 419 20.65 -21.13 -18.20
C THR A 419 20.94 -21.13 -16.70
N PHE A 420 20.49 -22.16 -15.99
CA PHE A 420 20.73 -22.35 -14.56
C PHE A 420 21.45 -23.67 -14.33
N SER A 421 22.44 -23.65 -13.45
CA SER A 421 23.14 -24.84 -12.94
C SER A 421 22.54 -25.30 -11.60
N GLU A 422 22.95 -26.48 -11.14
CA GLU A 422 22.66 -26.98 -9.79
C GLU A 422 23.06 -25.98 -8.69
N SER A 423 24.16 -25.23 -8.88
CA SER A 423 24.56 -24.19 -7.93
C SER A 423 23.71 -22.93 -7.98
N ASP A 424 22.93 -22.70 -9.05
CA ASP A 424 22.10 -21.51 -9.19
C ASP A 424 20.68 -21.72 -8.64
N LEU A 425 20.02 -22.81 -9.01
CA LEU A 425 18.64 -23.11 -8.60
C LEU A 425 18.53 -24.39 -7.78
N GLY A 426 19.38 -25.38 -8.02
CA GLY A 426 19.27 -26.71 -7.42
C GLY A 426 18.12 -27.55 -7.97
N SER A 427 18.14 -28.83 -7.64
CA SER A 427 17.01 -29.75 -7.81
C SER A 427 16.19 -29.84 -6.52
N TYR A 428 14.86 -29.80 -6.63
CA TYR A 428 13.95 -29.83 -5.47
C TYR A 428 12.90 -30.92 -5.56
N THR A 429 12.49 -31.43 -4.41
CA THR A 429 11.35 -32.33 -4.23
C THR A 429 10.14 -31.53 -3.74
N LEU A 430 9.03 -31.63 -4.48
CA LEU A 430 7.73 -31.15 -4.04
C LEU A 430 6.90 -32.30 -3.47
N GLU A 431 6.39 -32.11 -2.26
CA GLU A 431 5.45 -33.03 -1.62
C GLU A 431 4.05 -32.42 -1.46
N TYR A 432 3.02 -33.26 -1.60
CA TYR A 432 1.62 -32.87 -1.42
C TYR A 432 1.21 -32.98 0.05
N ILE A 433 1.06 -31.83 0.72
CA ILE A 433 0.77 -31.73 2.15
C ILE A 433 -0.47 -30.85 2.32
N LYS A 434 -1.52 -31.36 2.99
CA LYS A 434 -2.73 -30.58 3.33
C LYS A 434 -3.28 -29.76 2.13
N ASP A 435 -3.54 -30.46 1.03
CA ASP A 435 -4.16 -29.92 -0.19
C ASP A 435 -3.30 -28.95 -1.03
N LYS A 436 -1.98 -28.89 -0.78
CA LYS A 436 -1.01 -28.05 -1.52
C LYS A 436 0.30 -28.78 -1.76
N TRP A 437 1.02 -28.37 -2.81
CA TRP A 437 2.40 -28.81 -3.07
C TRP A 437 3.41 -27.86 -2.39
N TYR A 438 4.43 -28.42 -1.75
CA TYR A 438 5.48 -27.69 -1.04
C TYR A 438 6.86 -28.24 -1.36
N ILE A 439 7.88 -27.38 -1.42
CA ILE A 439 9.28 -27.82 -1.43
C ILE A 439 9.67 -28.27 -0.03
N THR A 440 10.25 -29.46 0.08
CA THR A 440 10.52 -30.14 1.37
C THR A 440 11.98 -30.41 1.67
N ASP A 441 12.88 -30.28 0.68
CA ASP A 441 14.30 -30.58 0.80
C ASP A 441 15.22 -29.36 0.77
#